data_AF-A0A838NNF0-F1
#
_entry.id   AF-A0A838NNF0-F1
#
_cell.length_a   1.000
_cell.length_b   1.000
_cell.length_c   1.000
_cell.angle_alpha   90.00
_cell.angle_beta   90.00
_cell.angle_gamma   90.00
#
_symmetry.space_group_name_H-M   'P 1'
#
loop_
_entity.id
_entity.type
_entity.pdbx_description
1 polymer ?
#
loop_
_entity_poly.entity_id
_entity_poly.type
_entity_poly.pdbx_seq_one_letter_code
_entity_poly.pdbx_strand_id
1 'polypeptide(L)'
;MTIEPGSATLPGGSSMKFTATIKDEHGLTTFPVDVSWLSSNQSVAAARAGGVVQGISAGQTQIIATWRNARATARVTVTGRSSKKPDLPACPRVEASGRSLVIPTDGAEC
;
A
#
# COMPACT_ATOMS: atom_id res chain seq x y z
N MET A 1 -0.36 -9.16 11.51
CA MET A 1 0.34 -7.95 11.02
C MET A 1 -0.37 -6.75 11.56
N THR A 2 0.38 -5.80 12.08
CA THR A 2 -0.15 -4.54 12.60
C THR A 2 0.63 -3.40 11.96
N ILE A 3 -0.07 -2.33 11.58
CA ILE A 3 0.58 -1.09 11.13
C ILE A 3 0.43 -0.08 12.24
N GLU A 4 1.54 0.56 12.59
CA GLU A 4 1.56 1.63 13.57
C GLU A 4 2.21 2.90 12.96
N PRO A 5 1.54 4.05 13.04
CA PRO A 5 0.17 4.26 13.53
C PRO A 5 -0.89 3.67 12.58
N GLY A 6 -1.95 3.06 13.12
CA GLY A 6 -3.07 2.54 12.31
C GLY A 6 -3.91 3.64 11.66
N SER A 7 -3.78 4.87 12.16
CA SER A 7 -4.37 6.06 11.57
C SER A 7 -3.51 7.28 11.83
N ALA A 8 -3.33 8.15 10.83
CA ALA A 8 -2.61 9.40 11.00
C ALA A 8 -3.23 10.56 10.22
N THR A 9 -2.96 11.78 10.69
CA THR A 9 -3.36 13.02 10.02
C THR A 9 -2.13 13.80 9.59
N LEU A 10 -2.03 14.12 8.30
CA LEU A 10 -0.86 14.74 7.68
C LEU A 10 -1.25 16.05 6.97
N PRO A 11 -0.44 17.10 7.01
CA PRO A 11 -0.62 18.23 6.08
C PRO A 11 -0.34 17.80 4.63
N GLY A 12 -1.03 18.39 3.64
CA GLY A 12 -0.62 18.24 2.24
C GLY A 12 0.81 18.74 2.01
N GLY A 13 1.63 17.92 1.36
CA GLY A 13 3.07 18.15 1.17
C GLY A 13 3.97 17.51 2.25
N SER A 14 3.41 16.99 3.34
CA SER A 14 4.18 16.33 4.40
C SER A 14 4.27 14.81 4.19
N SER A 15 5.30 14.19 4.76
CA SER A 15 5.46 12.74 4.79
C SER A 15 5.52 12.20 6.21
N MET A 16 4.97 11.00 6.42
CA MET A 16 5.02 10.28 7.68
C MET A 16 5.45 8.84 7.46
N LYS A 17 6.17 8.29 8.43
CA LYS A 17 6.62 6.90 8.40
C LYS A 17 5.66 6.02 9.19
N PHE A 18 5.23 4.95 8.55
CA PHE A 18 4.43 3.88 9.10
C PHE A 18 5.33 2.66 9.28
N THR A 19 5.20 2.00 10.42
CA THR A 19 5.96 0.80 10.73
C THR A 19 4.99 -0.37 10.74
N ALA A 20 5.25 -1.35 9.88
CA ALA A 20 4.53 -2.61 9.93
C ALA A 20 5.30 -3.58 10.83
N THR A 21 4.61 -4.25 11.73
CA THR A 21 5.17 -5.30 12.59
C THR A 21 4.33 -6.57 12.49
N ILE A 22 5.01 -7.71 12.54
CA ILE A 22 4.39 -9.03 12.61
C ILE A 22 4.66 -9.56 14.00
N LYS A 23 3.61 -9.96 14.71
CA LYS A 23 3.75 -10.72 15.95
C LYS A 23 3.52 -12.18 15.61
N ASP A 24 4.53 -13.00 15.89
CA ASP A 24 4.48 -14.45 15.68
C ASP A 24 3.67 -15.14 16.81
N GLU A 25 3.36 -16.43 16.66
CA GLU A 25 2.64 -17.23 17.67
C GLU A 25 3.37 -17.26 19.03
N HIS A 26 4.70 -17.14 18.99
CA HIS A 26 5.55 -17.00 20.18
C HIS A 26 5.60 -15.59 20.77
N GLY A 27 4.87 -14.63 20.18
CA GLY A 27 4.81 -13.25 20.64
C GLY A 27 5.99 -12.38 20.23
N LEU A 28 6.91 -12.89 19.40
CA LEU A 28 8.06 -12.15 18.91
C LEU A 28 7.63 -11.13 17.84
N THR A 29 7.98 -9.86 18.06
CA THR A 29 7.76 -8.78 17.09
C THR A 29 8.87 -8.79 16.04
N THR A 30 8.52 -9.14 14.81
CA THR A 30 9.43 -9.13 13.66
C THR A 30 9.09 -7.98 12.72
N PHE A 31 10.13 -7.33 12.21
CA PHE A 31 10.01 -6.29 11.18
C PHE A 31 10.12 -6.94 9.80
N PRO A 32 9.03 -6.99 9.02
CA PRO A 32 9.07 -7.52 7.67
C PRO A 32 9.98 -6.67 6.79
N VAL A 33 11.00 -7.30 6.20
CA VAL A 33 11.72 -6.76 5.04
C VAL A 33 10.88 -7.07 3.79
N ASP A 34 10.80 -6.12 2.85
CA ASP A 34 10.00 -6.23 1.62
C ASP A 34 8.46 -6.16 1.79
N VAL A 35 7.98 -5.18 2.56
CA VAL A 35 6.54 -4.87 2.63
C VAL A 35 6.12 -4.08 1.40
N SER A 36 5.11 -4.58 0.69
CA SER A 36 4.48 -3.85 -0.41
C SER A 36 3.43 -2.89 0.15
N TRP A 37 3.64 -1.59 -0.06
CA TRP A 37 2.72 -0.54 0.40
C TRP A 37 1.93 0.01 -0.78
N LEU A 38 0.61 -0.08 -0.70
CA LEU A 38 -0.33 0.41 -1.70
C LEU A 38 -1.18 1.53 -1.10
N SER A 39 -1.45 2.58 -1.85
CA SER A 39 -2.41 3.62 -1.45
C SER A 39 -3.66 3.51 -2.32
N SER A 40 -4.85 3.54 -1.71
CA SER A 40 -6.11 3.58 -2.44
C SER A 40 -6.28 4.84 -3.29
N ASN A 41 -5.57 5.93 -2.97
CA ASN A 41 -5.65 7.17 -3.70
C ASN A 41 -4.30 7.89 -3.72
N GLN A 42 -3.51 7.67 -4.77
CA GLN A 42 -2.19 8.28 -4.94
C GLN A 42 -2.24 9.80 -5.14
N SER A 43 -3.37 10.35 -5.61
CA SER A 43 -3.55 11.81 -5.70
C SER A 43 -3.78 12.48 -4.34
N VAL A 44 -4.13 11.69 -3.31
CA VAL A 44 -4.34 12.08 -1.90
C VAL A 44 -3.13 11.77 -1.05
N ALA A 45 -2.62 10.55 -1.09
CA ALA A 45 -1.32 10.25 -0.51
C ALA A 45 -0.62 9.15 -1.29
N ALA A 46 0.68 9.31 -1.54
CA ALA A 46 1.51 8.30 -2.14
C ALA A 46 2.23 7.51 -1.04
N ALA A 47 2.03 6.19 -0.99
CA ALA A 47 2.83 5.31 -0.15
C ALA A 47 4.06 4.81 -0.92
N ARG A 48 5.21 4.77 -0.27
CA ARG A 48 6.48 4.29 -0.83
C ARG A 48 6.97 3.06 -0.06
N ALA A 49 7.89 2.33 -0.69
CA ALA A 49 8.64 1.25 -0.06
C ALA A 49 9.30 1.74 1.25
N GLY A 50 9.30 0.90 2.28
CA GLY A 50 9.79 1.27 3.62
C GLY A 50 8.77 2.01 4.50
N GLY A 51 7.50 2.05 4.10
CA GLY A 51 6.40 2.58 4.91
C GLY A 51 6.32 4.10 4.96
N VAL A 52 6.94 4.80 4.01
CA VAL A 52 6.89 6.26 3.96
C VAL A 52 5.67 6.69 3.15
N VAL A 53 4.72 7.36 3.78
CA VAL A 53 3.50 7.90 3.15
C VAL A 53 3.62 9.40 3.03
N GLN A 54 3.46 9.93 1.83
CA GLN A 54 3.52 11.35 1.51
C GLN A 54 2.12 11.86 1.17
N GLY A 55 1.61 12.80 1.97
CA GLY A 55 0.35 13.49 1.69
C GLY A 55 0.51 14.48 0.56
N ILE A 56 -0.41 14.49 -0.39
CA ILE A 56 -0.34 15.34 -1.58
C ILE A 56 -1.20 16.61 -1.44
N SER A 57 -2.44 16.69 -0.92
CA SER A 57 -3.55 15.76 -0.88
C SER A 57 -4.58 15.89 0.23
N ALA A 58 -5.01 17.06 0.72
CA ALA A 58 -6.34 17.24 1.34
C ALA A 58 -7.39 16.22 0.86
N GLY A 59 -7.80 15.34 1.76
CA GLY A 59 -8.62 14.17 1.45
C GLY A 59 -8.30 13.00 2.36
N GLN A 60 -9.11 11.95 2.30
CA GLN A 60 -8.90 10.73 3.06
C GLN A 60 -8.50 9.60 2.11
N THR A 61 -7.46 8.84 2.49
CA THR A 61 -7.03 7.65 1.76
C THR A 61 -6.72 6.52 2.74
N GLN A 62 -6.61 5.31 2.19
CA GLN A 62 -6.25 4.12 2.93
C GLN A 62 -4.95 3.57 2.36
N ILE A 63 -4.05 3.20 3.25
CA ILE A 63 -2.77 2.60 2.92
C ILE A 63 -2.84 1.13 3.29
N ILE A 64 -2.61 0.26 2.32
CA ILE A 64 -2.66 -1.19 2.45
C ILE A 64 -1.22 -1.70 2.40
N ALA A 65 -0.75 -2.27 3.50
CA ALA A 65 0.54 -2.93 3.57
C ALA A 65 0.34 -4.44 3.42
N THR A 66 1.00 -5.04 2.44
CA THR A 66 0.93 -6.46 2.14
C THR A 66 2.31 -7.07 2.28
N TRP A 67 2.41 -8.17 3.03
CA TRP A 67 3.64 -8.91 3.24
C TRP A 67 3.38 -10.41 3.24
N ARG A 68 3.92 -11.12 2.23
CA ARG A 68 3.62 -12.54 1.97
C ARG A 68 2.10 -12.81 2.01
N ASN A 69 1.61 -13.53 3.02
CA ASN A 69 0.18 -13.84 3.22
C ASN A 69 -0.51 -12.92 4.25
N ALA A 70 0.22 -11.96 4.82
CA ALA A 70 -0.32 -11.02 5.78
C ALA A 70 -0.64 -9.68 5.12
N ARG A 71 -1.75 -9.07 5.53
CA ARG A 71 -2.17 -7.74 5.07
C ARG A 71 -2.62 -6.90 6.26
N ALA A 72 -2.35 -5.61 6.19
CA ALA A 72 -2.83 -4.64 7.16
C ALA A 72 -3.20 -3.34 6.46
N THR A 73 -4.10 -2.57 7.07
CA THR A 73 -4.61 -1.32 6.52
C THR A 73 -4.48 -0.19 7.51
N ALA A 74 -3.98 0.96 7.06
CA ALA A 74 -3.87 2.18 7.82
C ALA A 74 -4.69 3.30 7.18
N ARG A 75 -5.35 4.14 7.98
CA ARG A 75 -6.14 5.28 7.49
C ARG A 75 -5.30 6.56 7.53
N VAL A 76 -5.24 7.28 6.41
CA VAL A 76 -4.49 8.53 6.33
C VAL A 76 -5.44 9.65 5.94
N THR A 77 -5.56 10.63 6.82
CA THR A 77 -6.32 11.85 6.56
C THR A 77 -5.31 12.94 6.25
N VAL A 78 -5.39 13.50 5.06
CA VAL A 78 -4.56 14.64 4.71
C VAL A 78 -5.39 15.91 4.86
N THR A 79 -4.88 16.89 5.59
CA THR A 79 -5.54 18.19 5.81
C THR A 79 -4.80 19.27 5.02
N GLY A 80 -5.52 20.00 4.17
CA GLY A 80 -4.98 21.10 3.36
C GLY A 80 -4.24 20.69 2.08
N ARG A 81 -4.57 21.35 0.97
CA ARG A 81 -3.75 21.49 -0.26
C ARG A 81 -3.89 22.95 -0.67
N SER A 82 -2.86 23.75 -0.52
CA SER A 82 -2.66 24.87 -1.43
C SER A 82 -1.26 24.65 -1.97
N SER A 83 -1.06 24.11 -3.16
CA SER A 83 -1.36 24.80 -4.39
C SER A 83 -1.03 23.91 -5.59
N LYS A 84 -1.73 24.16 -6.70
CA LYS A 84 -1.38 23.90 -8.10
C LYS A 84 -1.50 22.48 -8.68
N LYS A 85 -2.40 22.43 -9.67
CA LYS A 85 -2.46 21.57 -10.87
C LYS A 85 -2.38 20.05 -10.64
N PRO A 86 -3.49 19.31 -10.78
CA PRO A 86 -3.45 17.86 -10.90
C PRO A 86 -2.82 17.51 -12.26
N ASP A 87 -1.51 17.32 -12.28
CA ASP A 87 -0.86 16.65 -13.40
C ASP A 87 -0.95 15.14 -13.16
N LEU A 88 -1.73 14.46 -14.00
CA LEU A 88 -1.83 13.00 -14.08
C LEU A 88 -0.86 12.55 -15.18
N PRO A 89 -0.08 11.48 -14.96
CA PRO A 89 -0.70 10.16 -15.08
C PRO A 89 -0.34 9.16 -13.98
N ALA A 90 -1.29 8.26 -13.77
CA ALA A 90 -1.16 7.04 -12.97
C ALA A 90 0.09 6.25 -13.35
N CYS A 91 0.70 5.58 -12.37
CA CYS A 91 1.67 4.53 -12.66
C CYS A 91 1.00 3.53 -13.62
N PRO A 92 1.62 3.20 -14.76
CA PRO A 92 1.01 2.34 -15.77
C PRO A 92 0.74 0.97 -15.14
N ARG A 93 -0.38 0.37 -15.55
CA ARG A 93 -0.76 -1.03 -15.35
C ARG A 93 0.49 -1.92 -15.23
N VAL A 94 0.86 -2.28 -14.01
CA VAL A 94 1.72 -3.46 -13.81
C VAL A 94 0.81 -4.66 -14.00
N GLU A 95 0.72 -5.07 -15.26
CA GLU A 95 0.69 -6.46 -15.70
C GLU A 95 0.27 -7.43 -14.58
N ALA A 96 -1.03 -7.70 -14.48
CA ALA A 96 -1.45 -9.00 -14.01
C ALA A 96 -0.84 -10.01 -14.98
N SER A 97 0.35 -10.51 -14.69
CA SER A 97 0.84 -11.75 -15.26
C SER A 97 -0.07 -12.84 -14.69
N GLY A 98 -1.29 -12.95 -15.23
CA GLY A 98 -1.46 -13.73 -16.43
C GLY A 98 -0.77 -15.09 -16.41
N ARG A 99 -0.62 -15.71 -15.25
CA ARG A 99 -0.56 -17.16 -15.17
C ARG A 99 -1.72 -17.59 -14.30
N SER A 100 -2.91 -17.34 -14.84
CA SER A 100 -4.01 -18.27 -14.70
C SER A 100 -3.43 -19.63 -15.03
N LEU A 101 -3.19 -20.45 -14.01
CA LEU A 101 -2.92 -21.87 -14.20
C LEU A 101 -4.26 -22.46 -14.65
N VAL A 102 -4.58 -22.24 -15.93
CA VAL A 102 -5.57 -23.05 -16.61
C VAL A 102 -5.03 -24.47 -16.53
N ILE A 103 -5.80 -25.33 -15.87
CA ILE A 103 -5.70 -26.77 -16.03
C ILE A 103 -6.48 -27.06 -17.32
N PRO A 104 -5.85 -27.37 -18.46
CA PRO A 104 -6.55 -28.10 -19.49
C PRO A 104 -6.49 -29.59 -19.11
N THR A 105 -7.60 -30.08 -18.57
CA THR A 105 -7.98 -31.49 -18.72
C THR A 105 -8.50 -31.65 -20.15
N ASP A 106 -7.65 -32.13 -21.06
CA ASP A 106 -8.01 -32.75 -22.36
C ASP A 106 -6.71 -33.31 -22.96
N GLY A 107 -6.55 -34.58 -23.37
CA GLY A 107 -7.57 -35.52 -23.79
C GLY A 107 -7.53 -35.86 -25.28
N ALA A 108 -6.42 -35.76 -26.04
CA ALA A 108 -6.34 -36.37 -27.38
C ALA A 108 -4.91 -36.51 -27.96
N GLU A 109 -4.53 -37.78 -28.17
CA GLU A 109 -3.93 -38.37 -29.39
C GLU A 109 -2.80 -37.65 -30.16
N CYS A 110 -1.60 -38.25 -30.13
CA CYS A 110 -0.98 -38.95 -31.27
C CYS A 110 0.07 -39.96 -30.78
#